data_AF-A0A0R0AQ57-F1
#
_entry.id   AF-A0A0R0AQ57-F1
#
_cell.length_a   1.000
_cell.length_b   1.000
_cell.length_c   1.000
_cell.angle_alpha   90.00
_cell.angle_beta   90.00
_cell.angle_gamma   90.00
#
_symmetry.space_group_name_H-M   'P 1'
#
loop_
_entity.id
_entity.type
_entity.pdbx_description
1 polymer ?
#
loop_
_entity_poly.entity_id
_entity_poly.type
_entity_poly.pdbx_seq_one_letter_code
_entity_poly.pdbx_strand_id
1 'polypeptide(L)' 'MSEWQPIETAPEGELVDTKIDDADGVRNQGPLRRRRALWFITDDLGDDVMYVYYRPTHWRPLP' A
#
# COMPACT_ATOMS: atom_id res chain seq x y z
N MET A 1 8.14 -13.82 -8.02
CA MET A 1 6.87 -13.70 -7.29
C MET A 1 7.22 -13.12 -5.94
N SER A 2 6.99 -11.83 -5.71
CA SER A 2 7.33 -11.25 -4.40
C SER A 2 6.29 -11.68 -3.37
N GLU A 3 6.77 -12.17 -2.22
CA GLU A 3 5.90 -12.56 -1.11
C GLU A 3 5.31 -11.33 -0.43
N TRP A 4 4.08 -11.46 0.05
CA TRP A 4 3.42 -10.43 0.85
C TRP A 4 4.11 -10.31 2.22
N GLN A 5 4.40 -9.08 2.61
CA GLN A 5 5.09 -8.75 3.85
C GLN A 5 4.16 -7.95 4.78
N PRO A 6 4.36 -8.01 6.12
CA PRO A 6 3.60 -7.19 7.07
C PRO A 6 3.72 -5.69 6.76
N ILE A 7 2.61 -4.95 6.85
CA ILE A 7 2.58 -3.53 6.48
C ILE A 7 3.58 -2.65 7.25
N GLU A 8 3.98 -3.06 8.45
CA GLU A 8 4.92 -2.35 9.31
C GLU A 8 6.30 -2.20 8.66
N THR A 9 6.70 -3.18 7.84
CA THR A 9 8.00 -3.23 7.17
C THR A 9 8.00 -2.49 5.84
N ALA A 10 6.87 -1.91 5.44
CA ALA A 10 6.75 -1.25 4.14
C ALA A 10 7.69 -0.04 4.04
N PRO A 11 8.42 0.11 2.92
CA PRO A 11 9.32 1.22 2.69
C PRO A 11 8.59 2.56 2.67
N GLU A 12 9.26 3.62 3.15
CA GLU A 12 8.74 4.98 3.10
C GLU A 12 9.10 5.63 1.75
N GLY A 13 8.13 6.30 1.11
CA GLY A 13 8.33 7.01 -0.16
C GLY A 13 8.28 6.13 -1.42
N GLU A 14 8.22 4.80 -1.28
CA GLU A 14 8.12 3.88 -2.41
C GLU A 14 6.67 3.49 -2.71
N LEU A 15 6.35 3.35 -4.00
CA LEU A 15 5.05 2.83 -4.43
C LEU A 15 5.08 1.30 -4.39
N VAL A 16 4.17 0.70 -3.63
CA VAL A 16 4.10 -0.75 -3.41
C VAL A 16 2.68 -1.25 -3.62
N ASP A 17 2.51 -2.51 -4.03
CA ASP A 17 1.19 -3.14 -4.03
C ASP A 17 0.81 -3.45 -2.58
N THR A 18 -0.41 -3.09 -2.19
CA THR A 18 -0.91 -3.26 -0.82
C THR A 18 -2.23 -4.00 -0.83
N LYS A 19 -2.63 -4.57 0.31
CA LYS A 19 -3.97 -5.11 0.52
C LYS A 19 -4.39 -5.06 1.99
N ILE A 20 -5.69 -5.16 2.22
CA ILE A 20 -6.23 -5.62 3.50
C ILE A 20 -6.57 -7.10 3.35
N ASP A 21 -6.11 -7.92 4.29
CA ASP A 21 -6.35 -9.36 4.36
C ASP A 21 -6.66 -9.69 5.82
N ASP A 22 -7.96 -9.79 6.12
CA ASP A 22 -8.51 -10.04 7.45
C ASP A 22 -9.54 -11.19 7.38
N ALA A 23 -10.28 -11.43 8.46
CA ALA A 23 -11.26 -12.53 8.52
C ALA A 23 -12.38 -12.42 7.47
N ASP A 24 -12.62 -11.22 6.92
CA ASP A 24 -13.62 -10.97 5.88
C ASP A 24 -13.04 -11.14 4.46
N GLY A 25 -11.77 -11.53 4.35
CA GLY A 25 -11.06 -11.79 3.11
C GLY A 25 -10.25 -10.60 2.60
N VAL A 26 -9.83 -10.70 1.32
CA VAL A 26 -8.97 -9.69 0.69
C VAL A 26 -9.80 -8.54 0.14
N ARG A 27 -9.44 -7.30 0.51
CA ARG A 27 -10.07 -6.07 0.01
C ARG A 27 -9.06 -4.93 -0.13
N ASN A 28 -9.48 -3.87 -0.82
CA ASN A 28 -8.68 -2.66 -1.06
C ASN A 28 -7.26 -2.98 -1.56
N GLN A 29 -7.13 -3.98 -2.42
CA GLN A 29 -5.85 -4.33 -3.02
C GLN A 29 -5.49 -3.33 -4.11
N GLY A 30 -4.30 -2.75 -4.03
CA GLY A 30 -3.80 -1.83 -5.03
C GLY A 30 -2.54 -1.06 -4.62
N PRO A 31 -1.97 -0.30 -5.55
CA PRO A 31 -0.75 0.46 -5.33
C PRO A 31 -0.99 1.63 -4.37
N LEU A 32 -0.15 1.74 -3.33
CA LEU A 32 -0.13 2.89 -2.43
C LEU A 32 1.31 3.25 -2.05
N ARG A 33 1.53 4.52 -1.74
CA ARG A 33 2.81 5.03 -1.22
C ARG A 33 2.66 5.44 0.24
N ARG A 34 3.58 4.97 1.08
CA ARG A 34 3.62 5.33 2.50
C ARG A 34 4.38 6.65 2.69
N ARG A 35 3.78 7.62 3.40
CA ARG A 35 4.49 8.77 3.98
C ARG A 35 4.12 8.92 5.44
N ARG A 36 5.09 8.76 6.34
CA ARG A 36 4.87 8.67 7.79
C ARG A 36 3.80 7.63 8.13
N ALA A 37 2.64 8.06 8.63
CA ALA A 37 1.52 7.22 9.03
C ALA A 37 0.38 7.15 7.99
N LEU A 38 0.51 7.87 6.87
CA LEU A 38 -0.51 7.96 5.83
C LEU A 38 -0.11 7.17 4.59
N TRP A 39 -1.13 6.78 3.83
CA TRP A 39 -1.01 6.02 2.60
C TRP A 39 -1.69 6.76 1.47
N PHE A 40 -1.01 6.91 0.35
CA PHE A 40 -1.43 7.74 -0.76
C PHE A 40 -1.62 6.94 -2.04
N ILE A 41 -2.70 7.24 -2.75
CA ILE A 41 -2.87 6.94 -4.17
C ILE A 41 -2.00 7.94 -4.93
N THR A 42 -1.32 7.46 -5.96
CA THR A 42 -0.50 8.30 -6.85
C THR A 42 -1.09 8.33 -8.25
N ASP A 43 -0.87 9.43 -8.97
CA ASP A 43 -1.19 9.52 -10.39
C ASP A 43 -0.06 9.00 -11.29
N ASP A 44 -0.25 9.11 -12.61
CA ASP A 44 0.71 8.68 -13.63
C ASP A 44 1.98 9.56 -13.67
N LEU A 45 1.95 10.74 -13.07
CA LEU A 45 3.13 11.61 -12.88
C LEU A 45 3.92 11.22 -11.62
N GLY A 46 3.37 10.30 -10.82
CA GLY A 46 3.97 9.83 -9.58
C GLY A 46 3.71 10.74 -8.39
N ASP A 47 2.79 11.69 -8.51
CA ASP A 47 2.42 12.62 -7.44
C ASP A 47 1.33 12.02 -6.53
N ASP A 48 1.41 12.33 -5.24
CA ASP A 48 0.43 11.90 -4.25
C ASP A 48 -0.86 12.73 -4.40
N VAL A 49 -1.94 12.11 -4.92
CA VAL A 49 -3.19 12.82 -5.22
C VAL A 49 -4.23 12.75 -4.11
N MET A 50 -4.30 11.62 -3.40
CA MET A 50 -5.29 11.40 -2.35
C MET A 50 -4.76 10.42 -1.31
N TYR A 51 -4.99 10.70 -0.04
CA TYR A 51 -4.72 9.74 1.03
C TYR A 51 -5.94 8.87 1.32
N VAL A 52 -5.68 7.64 1.76
CA VAL A 52 -6.73 6.72 2.21
C VAL A 52 -6.89 6.75 3.72
N TYR A 53 -8.12 6.49 4.19
CA TYR A 53 -8.47 6.47 5.62
C TYR A 53 -8.32 5.09 6.27
N TYR A 54 -7.73 4.13 5.57
CA TYR A 54 -7.43 2.80 6.09
C TYR A 54 -5.93 2.57 6.11
N ARG A 55 -5.50 1.64 6.97
CA ARG A 55 -4.14 1.11 6.96
C ARG A 55 -4.18 -0.28 6.31
N PRO A 56 -3.42 -0.54 5.24
CA PRO A 56 -3.31 -1.89 4.69
C PRO A 56 -2.72 -2.85 5.73
N THR A 57 -2.80 -4.15 5.48
CA THR A 57 -2.24 -5.20 6.36
C THR A 57 -0.97 -5.82 5.79
N HIS A 58 -0.85 -5.80 4.47
CA HIS A 58 0.27 -6.39 3.75
C HIS A 58 0.73 -5.48 2.61
N TRP A 59 2.00 -5.62 2.24
CA TRP A 59 2.58 -4.98 1.07
C TRP A 59 3.48 -5.96 0.29
N ARG A 60 3.77 -5.63 -0.97
CA ARG A 60 4.83 -6.24 -1.76
C ARG A 60 5.36 -5.24 -2.80
N PRO A 61 6.60 -5.39 -3.30
CA PRO A 61 7.07 -4.68 -4.47
C PRO A 61 6.10 -4.80 -5.65
N LEU A 62 5.90 -3.69 -6.36
CA LEU A 62 5.20 -3.73 -7.64
C LEU A 62 5.99 -4.58 -8.66
N PRO A 63 5.31 -5.22 -9.63
CA PRO A 63 5.95 -5.98 -10.70
C PRO A 63 6.91 -5.15 -11.55
#